data_AF-A0A368A7N5-F1
#
_entry.id   AF-A0A368A7N5-F1
#
_cell.length_a   1.000
_cell.length_b   1.000
_cell.length_c   1.000
_cell.angle_alpha   90.00
_cell.angle_beta   90.00
_cell.angle_gamma   90.00
#
_symmetry.space_group_name_H-M   'P 1'
#
loop_
_entity.id
_entity.type
_entity.pdbx_description
1 polymer ?
#
loop_
_entity_poly.entity_id
_entity_poly.type
_entity_poly.pdbx_seq_one_letter_code
_entity_poly.pdbx_strand_id
1 'polypeptide(L)'
;MEAYAICGFLFLLIVTAFILARKKDSDFFSFLKLCLFVVPLISLVIYIFAGSPQVSSHPFSFLLERDPITLDFSEKLVRAEVLLTRNRRDSYFLENLATLYLSAGLFQKALDTYRLAIVVNGKNATRMLGYALALTGVEEERNK
;
A
#
# COMPACT_ATOMS: atom_id res chain seq x y z
N MET A 1 -2.24 23.41 -22.13
CA MET A 1 -1.43 23.36 -23.36
C MET A 1 -0.19 24.26 -23.31
N GLU A 2 -0.11 25.26 -22.43
CA GLU A 2 1.07 26.16 -22.35
C GLU A 2 2.33 25.55 -21.70
N ALA A 3 2.19 24.56 -20.82
CA ALA A 3 3.33 23.95 -20.13
C ALA A 3 4.30 23.18 -21.05
N TYR A 4 3.79 22.59 -22.14
CA TYR A 4 4.63 21.87 -23.11
C TYR A 4 5.46 22.81 -23.99
N ALA A 5 4.95 24.01 -24.28
CA ALA A 5 5.65 25.01 -25.09
C ALA A 5 6.85 25.60 -24.34
N ILE A 6 6.71 25.86 -23.04
CA ILE A 6 7.79 26.37 -22.17
C ILE A 6 8.91 25.33 -22.02
N CYS A 7 8.54 24.05 -21.88
CA CYS A 7 9.50 22.96 -21.76
C CYS A 7 10.29 22.72 -23.06
N GLY A 8 9.64 22.87 -24.23
CA GLY A 8 10.29 22.76 -25.54
C GLY A 8 11.27 23.91 -25.84
N PHE A 9 10.93 25.13 -25.46
CA PHE A 9 11.82 26.30 -25.63
C PHE A 9 13.06 26.22 -24.73
N LEU A 10 12.90 25.73 -23.50
CA LEU A 10 14.01 25.50 -22.57
C LEU A 10 14.96 24.41 -23.12
N PHE A 11 14.41 23.35 -23.70
CA PHE A 11 15.21 22.29 -24.33
C PHE A 11 16.01 22.81 -25.52
N LEU A 12 15.41 23.67 -26.37
CA LEU A 12 16.09 24.27 -27.52
C LEU A 12 17.22 25.23 -27.10
N LEU A 13 17.03 25.99 -26.02
CA LEU A 13 18.08 26.84 -25.43
C LEU A 13 19.22 26.02 -24.81
N ILE A 14 18.91 24.89 -24.17
CA ILE A 14 19.92 23.98 -23.63
C ILE A 14 20.76 23.37 -24.74
N VAL A 15 20.14 22.96 -25.86
CA VAL A 15 20.83 22.38 -27.02
C VAL A 15 21.68 23.41 -27.74
N THR A 16 21.18 24.63 -27.95
CA THR A 16 21.96 25.70 -28.60
C THR A 16 23.14 26.16 -27.73
N ALA A 17 22.97 26.24 -26.42
CA ALA A 17 24.08 26.51 -25.49
C ALA A 17 25.10 25.36 -25.44
N PHE A 18 24.67 24.10 -25.54
CA PHE A 18 25.54 22.93 -25.65
C PHE A 18 26.38 22.95 -26.94
N ILE A 19 25.80 23.37 -28.06
CA ILE A 19 26.50 23.53 -29.35
C ILE A 19 27.53 24.68 -29.28
N LEU A 20 27.23 25.78 -28.59
CA LEU A 20 28.18 26.88 -28.40
C LEU A 20 29.34 26.51 -27.45
N ALA A 21 29.05 25.73 -26.39
CA ALA A 21 30.03 25.33 -25.37
C ALA A 21 31.06 24.29 -25.86
N ARG A 22 30.79 23.60 -26.97
CA ARG A 22 31.75 22.69 -27.64
C ARG A 22 33.04 23.40 -28.13
N LYS A 23 33.07 24.73 -28.17
CA LYS A 23 34.21 25.51 -28.70
C LYS A 23 35.29 25.81 -27.65
N LYS A 24 35.03 25.59 -26.35
CA LYS A 24 35.96 25.92 -25.25
C LYS A 24 35.78 24.99 -24.05
N ASP A 25 36.79 24.16 -23.76
CA ASP A 25 36.70 23.04 -22.80
C ASP A 25 36.30 23.43 -21.36
N SER A 26 36.59 24.66 -20.90
CA SER A 26 36.20 25.16 -19.57
C SER A 26 34.70 25.43 -19.42
N ASP A 27 34.06 25.82 -20.52
CA ASP A 27 32.70 26.34 -20.51
C ASP A 27 31.69 25.18 -20.60
N PHE A 28 32.13 24.06 -21.20
CA PHE A 28 31.38 22.80 -21.27
C PHE A 28 31.16 22.17 -19.89
N PHE A 29 32.19 22.05 -19.06
CA PHE A 29 32.05 21.49 -17.71
C PHE A 29 31.18 22.36 -16.80
N SER A 30 31.23 23.68 -16.97
CA SER A 30 30.39 24.62 -16.24
C SER A 30 28.91 24.45 -16.61
N PHE A 31 28.62 24.27 -17.90
CA PHE A 31 27.28 24.01 -18.39
C PHE A 31 26.72 22.65 -17.96
N LEU A 32 27.56 21.61 -17.95
CA LEU A 32 27.16 20.28 -17.50
C LEU A 32 26.78 20.26 -16.01
N LYS A 33 27.54 20.97 -15.16
CA LYS A 33 27.20 21.14 -13.73
C LYS A 33 25.89 21.90 -13.54
N LEU A 34 25.68 22.95 -14.32
CA LEU A 34 24.43 23.72 -14.29
C LEU A 34 23.24 22.83 -14.65
N CYS A 35 23.33 22.05 -15.73
CA CYS A 35 22.27 21.15 -16.16
C CYS A 35 21.98 20.06 -15.11
N LEU A 36 23.04 19.48 -14.52
CA LEU A 36 22.92 18.49 -13.44
C LEU A 36 22.20 19.04 -12.21
N PHE A 37 22.34 20.34 -11.92
CA PHE A 37 21.66 20.99 -10.80
C PHE A 37 20.24 21.43 -11.13
N VAL A 38 20.00 21.91 -12.36
CA VAL A 38 18.70 22.43 -12.80
C VAL A 38 17.67 21.32 -13.00
N VAL A 39 18.07 20.16 -13.54
CA VAL A 39 17.16 19.03 -13.78
C VAL A 39 16.45 18.53 -12.50
N PRO A 40 17.14 18.20 -11.38
CA PRO A 40 16.47 17.75 -10.16
C PRO A 40 15.64 18.87 -9.52
N LEU A 41 16.03 20.14 -9.66
CA LEU A 41 15.28 21.29 -9.16
C LEU A 41 13.94 21.46 -9.87
N ILE A 42 13.93 21.37 -11.21
CA ILE A 42 12.71 21.43 -12.01
C ILE A 42 11.80 20.23 -11.68
N SER A 43 12.37 19.03 -11.57
CA SER A 43 11.62 17.83 -11.17
C SER A 43 10.93 18.00 -9.81
N LEU A 44 11.64 18.58 -8.83
CA LEU A 44 11.12 18.86 -7.49
C LEU A 44 9.98 19.89 -7.53
N VAL A 45 10.12 20.97 -8.30
CA VAL A 45 9.06 21.98 -8.46
C VAL A 45 7.81 21.38 -9.11
N ILE A 46 7.97 20.60 -10.18
CA ILE A 46 6.86 19.91 -10.83
C ILE A 46 6.19 18.94 -9.86
N TYR A 47 6.97 18.21 -9.05
CA TYR A 47 6.43 17.29 -8.05
C TYR A 47 5.66 18.00 -6.93
N ILE A 48 6.12 19.17 -6.45
CA ILE A 48 5.37 19.93 -5.42
C ILE A 48 4.05 20.47 -5.99
N PHE A 49 4.04 20.92 -7.25
CA PHE A 49 2.86 21.52 -7.87
C PHE A 49 1.83 20.51 -8.40
N ALA A 50 2.30 19.43 -9.03
CA ALA A 50 1.45 18.42 -9.66
C ALA A 50 1.32 17.15 -8.82
N GLY A 51 2.28 16.87 -7.95
CA GLY A 51 2.24 15.72 -7.05
C GLY A 51 1.26 15.95 -5.91
N SER A 52 0.70 14.85 -5.43
CA SER A 52 -0.27 14.84 -4.34
C SER A 52 0.38 14.15 -3.13
N PRO A 53 1.17 14.87 -2.31
CA PRO A 53 1.98 14.25 -1.24
C PRO A 53 1.14 13.61 -0.11
N GLN A 54 -0.16 13.91 -0.03
CA GLN A 54 -1.05 13.43 1.02
C GLN A 54 -1.98 12.26 0.63
N VAL A 55 -2.07 11.85 -0.63
CA VAL A 55 -2.89 10.67 -0.94
C VAL A 55 -2.14 9.42 -0.51
N SER A 56 -2.66 8.78 0.54
CA SER A 56 -2.22 7.47 0.98
C SER A 56 -2.25 6.52 -0.21
N SER A 57 -1.07 6.14 -0.72
CA SER A 57 -0.86 5.27 -1.90
C SER A 57 -1.32 3.82 -1.69
N HIS A 58 -2.10 3.57 -0.64
CA HIS A 58 -2.52 2.25 -0.23
C HIS A 58 -3.87 1.96 -0.86
N PRO A 59 -4.02 0.85 -1.61
CA PRO A 59 -5.24 0.56 -2.37
C PRO A 59 -6.53 0.48 -1.52
N PHE A 60 -6.38 0.35 -0.19
CA PHE A 60 -7.49 0.20 0.76
C PHE A 60 -7.68 1.39 1.70
N SER A 61 -7.07 2.55 1.45
CA SER A 61 -7.25 3.75 2.29
C SER A 61 -8.73 4.15 2.39
N PHE A 62 -9.41 4.20 1.24
CA PHE A 62 -10.85 4.49 1.17
C PHE A 62 -11.71 3.48 1.96
N LEU A 63 -11.35 2.19 1.95
CA LEU A 63 -12.05 1.15 2.69
C LEU A 63 -11.80 1.26 4.22
N LEU A 64 -10.59 1.65 4.62
CA LEU A 64 -10.23 1.80 6.02
C LEU A 64 -10.87 3.02 6.68
N GLU A 65 -11.05 4.11 5.92
CA GLU A 65 -11.64 5.38 6.36
C GLU A 65 -13.17 5.32 6.51
N ARG A 66 -13.86 4.40 5.81
CA ARG A 66 -15.32 4.23 5.93
C ARG A 66 -15.73 3.60 7.28
N ASP A 67 -16.92 3.98 7.74
CA ASP A 67 -17.48 3.50 9.00
C ASP A 67 -17.78 1.99 8.96
N PRO A 68 -17.25 1.20 9.92
CA PRO A 68 -17.28 -0.27 9.90
C PRO A 68 -18.70 -0.86 9.90
N ILE A 69 -19.69 -0.09 10.36
CA ILE A 69 -21.09 -0.53 10.46
C ILE A 69 -21.74 -0.57 9.07
N THR A 70 -21.32 0.31 8.17
CA THR A 70 -21.90 0.48 6.82
C THR A 70 -21.31 -0.47 5.77
N LEU A 71 -20.24 -1.19 6.10
CA LEU A 71 -19.55 -2.07 5.16
C LEU A 71 -20.31 -3.38 4.93
N ASP A 72 -20.23 -3.85 3.69
CA ASP A 72 -20.65 -5.20 3.34
C ASP A 72 -19.79 -6.25 4.06
N PHE A 73 -20.27 -7.49 4.17
CA PHE A 73 -19.54 -8.57 4.81
C PHE A 73 -18.18 -8.84 4.13
N SER A 74 -18.16 -8.85 2.79
CA SER A 74 -16.94 -9.05 2.02
C SER A 74 -15.93 -7.91 2.23
N GLU A 75 -16.40 -6.67 2.27
CA GLU A 75 -15.60 -5.48 2.60
C GLU A 75 -15.05 -5.53 4.04
N LYS A 76 -15.83 -6.01 5.01
CA LYS A 76 -15.40 -6.20 6.40
C LYS A 76 -14.27 -7.22 6.51
N LEU A 77 -14.34 -8.32 5.77
CA LEU A 77 -13.30 -9.34 5.72
C LEU A 77 -11.98 -8.77 5.18
N VAL A 78 -12.03 -8.09 4.02
CA VAL A 78 -10.85 -7.45 3.43
C VAL A 78 -10.27 -6.39 4.37
N ARG A 79 -11.12 -5.58 5.00
CA ARG A 79 -10.67 -4.57 5.98
C ARG A 79 -9.94 -5.23 7.15
N ALA A 80 -10.45 -6.35 7.67
CA ALA A 80 -9.82 -7.09 8.76
C ALA A 80 -8.46 -7.68 8.35
N GLU A 81 -8.31 -8.21 7.14
CA GLU A 81 -7.03 -8.70 6.61
C GLU A 81 -5.98 -7.59 6.51
N VAL A 82 -6.39 -6.41 6.01
CA VAL A 82 -5.51 -5.25 5.91
C VAL A 82 -5.08 -4.74 7.29
N LEU A 83 -6.00 -4.68 8.25
CA LEU A 83 -5.69 -4.30 9.63
C LEU A 83 -4.72 -5.30 10.28
N LEU A 84 -4.92 -6.60 10.07
CA LEU A 84 -4.03 -7.64 10.59
C LEU A 84 -2.64 -7.57 9.96
N THR A 85 -2.55 -7.24 8.67
CA THR A 85 -1.26 -7.05 8.00
C THR A 85 -0.45 -5.90 8.62
N ARG A 86 -1.14 -4.85 9.07
CA ARG A 86 -0.51 -3.72 9.78
C ARG A 86 -0.16 -4.07 11.22
N ASN A 87 -1.01 -4.80 11.93
CA ASN A 87 -0.82 -5.15 13.33
C ASN A 87 -0.86 -6.66 13.57
N ARG A 88 0.20 -7.35 13.12
CA ARG A 88 0.24 -8.83 13.01
C ARG A 88 0.19 -9.58 14.34
N ARG A 89 0.47 -8.91 15.47
CA ARG A 89 0.56 -9.56 16.80
C ARG A 89 -0.61 -9.29 17.71
N ASP A 90 -1.60 -8.53 17.25
CA ASP A 90 -2.75 -8.20 18.06
C ASP A 90 -3.76 -9.37 18.09
N SER A 91 -4.08 -9.86 19.29
CA SER A 91 -5.10 -10.91 19.47
C SER A 91 -6.45 -10.46 18.94
N TYR A 92 -6.79 -9.19 19.14
CA TYR A 92 -8.10 -8.68 18.83
C TYR A 92 -8.38 -8.76 17.33
N PHE A 93 -7.42 -8.34 16.52
CA PHE A 93 -7.53 -8.43 15.06
C PHE A 93 -7.51 -9.88 14.57
N LEU A 94 -6.72 -10.76 15.21
CA LEU A 94 -6.69 -12.19 14.90
C LEU A 94 -8.05 -12.87 15.16
N GLU A 95 -8.66 -12.61 16.32
CA GLU A 95 -9.96 -13.18 16.70
C GLU A 95 -11.10 -12.67 15.82
N ASN A 96 -11.12 -11.37 15.54
CA ASN A 96 -12.13 -10.78 14.67
C ASN A 96 -12.04 -11.34 13.24
N LEU A 97 -10.81 -11.44 12.69
CA LEU A 97 -10.59 -12.03 11.37
C LEU A 97 -10.98 -13.52 11.34
N ALA A 98 -10.65 -14.29 12.37
CA ALA A 98 -11.01 -15.71 12.44
C ALA A 98 -12.53 -15.92 12.48
N THR A 99 -13.26 -15.06 13.19
CA THR A 99 -14.72 -15.10 13.26
C THR A 99 -15.37 -14.73 11.92
N LEU A 100 -14.78 -13.77 11.19
CA LEU A 100 -15.20 -13.43 9.84
C LEU A 100 -14.94 -14.59 8.87
N TYR A 101 -13.80 -15.28 8.96
CA TYR A 101 -13.56 -16.48 8.15
C TYR A 101 -14.54 -17.61 8.45
N LEU A 102 -14.90 -17.84 9.71
CA LEU A 102 -15.95 -18.80 10.07
C LEU A 102 -17.29 -18.44 9.42
N SER A 103 -17.69 -17.18 9.53
CA SER A 103 -18.94 -16.68 8.94
C SER A 103 -18.94 -16.75 7.41
N ALA A 104 -17.76 -16.66 6.79
CA ALA A 104 -17.57 -16.78 5.35
C ALA A 104 -17.54 -18.23 4.84
N GLY A 105 -17.58 -19.23 5.75
CA GLY A 105 -17.40 -20.64 5.40
C GLY A 105 -15.96 -21.02 5.03
N LEU A 106 -14.98 -20.15 5.28
CA LEU A 106 -13.57 -20.40 5.01
C LEU A 106 -12.91 -21.13 6.20
N PHE A 107 -13.39 -22.34 6.50
CA PHE A 107 -13.07 -23.05 7.74
C PHE A 107 -11.56 -23.33 7.92
N GLN A 108 -10.85 -23.68 6.84
CA GLN A 108 -9.41 -23.93 6.90
C GLN A 108 -8.62 -22.67 7.30
N LYS A 109 -8.94 -21.52 6.70
CA LYS A 109 -8.31 -20.23 7.05
C LYS A 109 -8.66 -19.79 8.47
N ALA A 110 -9.89 -20.03 8.90
CA ALA A 110 -10.31 -19.76 10.28
C ALA A 110 -9.50 -20.60 11.28
N LEU A 111 -9.32 -21.90 11.01
CA LEU A 111 -8.56 -22.83 11.86
C LEU A 111 -7.12 -22.34 12.06
N ASP A 112 -6.45 -21.99 10.95
CA ASP A 112 -5.06 -21.51 10.98
C ASP A 112 -4.94 -20.18 11.74
N THR A 113 -5.92 -19.29 11.56
CA THR A 113 -5.95 -17.97 12.24
C THR A 113 -6.19 -18.14 13.75
N TYR A 114 -7.11 -19.01 14.17
CA TYR A 114 -7.32 -19.31 15.59
C TYR A 114 -6.10 -19.98 16.22
N ARG A 115 -5.44 -20.89 15.51
CA ARG A 115 -4.19 -21.51 15.98
C ARG A 115 -3.13 -20.44 16.24
N LEU A 116 -2.96 -19.49 15.32
CA LEU A 116 -2.04 -18.37 15.49
C LEU A 116 -2.43 -17.50 16.69
N ALA A 117 -3.72 -17.20 16.88
CA ALA A 117 -4.22 -16.43 18.02
C ALA A 117 -3.88 -17.10 19.37
N ILE A 118 -4.03 -18.43 19.46
CA ILE A 118 -3.71 -19.23 20.65
C ILE A 118 -2.20 -19.21 20.92
N VAL A 119 -1.37 -19.26 19.88
CA VAL A 119 0.09 -19.20 20.02
C VAL A 119 0.55 -17.84 20.55
N VAL A 120 -0.05 -16.73 20.08
CA VAL A 120 0.39 -15.38 20.45
C VAL A 120 -0.12 -14.95 21.82
N ASN A 121 -1.38 -15.26 22.18
CA ASN A 121 -2.04 -14.72 23.38
C ASN A 121 -2.47 -15.79 24.38
N GLY A 122 -2.09 -17.04 24.12
CA GLY A 122 -2.48 -18.16 24.96
C GLY A 122 -3.93 -18.60 24.76
N LYS A 123 -4.24 -19.66 25.51
CA LYS A 123 -5.54 -20.34 25.49
C LYS A 123 -6.60 -19.48 26.18
N ASN A 124 -7.73 -19.30 25.50
CA ASN A 124 -8.93 -18.66 26.05
C ASN A 124 -10.15 -19.49 25.61
N ALA A 125 -11.19 -19.56 26.45
CA ALA A 125 -12.40 -20.33 26.19
C ALA A 125 -13.02 -19.97 24.83
N THR A 126 -13.17 -18.68 24.52
CA THR A 126 -13.73 -18.21 23.24
C THR A 126 -12.88 -18.64 22.04
N ARG A 127 -11.55 -18.57 22.16
CA ARG A 127 -10.62 -18.98 21.08
C ARG A 127 -10.66 -20.49 20.86
N MET A 128 -10.74 -21.27 21.93
CA MET A 128 -10.83 -22.73 21.86
C MET A 128 -12.15 -23.17 21.25
N LEU A 129 -13.25 -22.52 21.61
CA LEU A 129 -14.56 -22.78 21.02
C LEU A 129 -14.55 -22.46 19.51
N GLY A 130 -14.04 -21.28 19.14
CA GLY A 130 -13.89 -20.90 17.73
C GLY A 130 -13.00 -21.86 16.93
N TYR A 131 -11.88 -22.31 17.53
CA TYR A 131 -11.00 -23.32 16.94
C TYR A 131 -11.70 -24.67 16.75
N ALA A 132 -12.46 -25.14 17.74
CA ALA A 132 -13.22 -26.37 17.64
C ALA A 132 -14.29 -26.31 16.55
N LEU A 133 -15.03 -25.20 16.46
CA LEU A 133 -16.02 -24.95 15.42
C LEU A 133 -15.38 -24.94 14.01
N ALA A 134 -14.22 -24.30 13.87
CA ALA A 134 -13.47 -24.31 12.62
C ALA A 134 -13.06 -25.74 12.23
N LEU A 135 -12.56 -26.52 13.21
CA LEU A 135 -12.13 -27.89 12.98
C LEU A 135 -13.28 -28.79 12.53
N THR A 136 -14.45 -28.68 13.17
CA THR A 136 -15.64 -29.44 12.74
C THR A 136 -16.07 -29.08 11.32
N GLY A 137 -15.99 -27.80 10.94
CA GLY A 137 -16.30 -27.36 9.58
C GLY A 137 -15.33 -27.93 8.53
N VAL A 138 -14.03 -27.97 8.84
CA VAL A 138 -13.02 -28.57 7.95
C VAL A 138 -13.25 -30.07 7.75
N GLU A 139 -13.58 -30.80 8.81
CA GLU A 139 -13.84 -32.25 8.70
C GLU A 139 -15.12 -32.54 7.90
N GLU A 140 -16.16 -31.72 8.05
CA GLU A 140 -17.39 -31.83 7.24
C GLU A 140 -17.12 -31.58 5.75
N GLU A 141 -16.26 -30.61 5.40
CA GLU A 141 -15.85 -30.37 4.02
C GLU A 141 -15.00 -31.51 3.45
N ARG A 142 -14.15 -32.14 4.26
CA ARG A 142 -13.31 -33.28 3.82
C ARG A 142 -14.15 -34.51 3.46
N ASN A 143 -15.28 -34.70 4.11
CA ASN A 143 -16.12 -35.89 3.95
C ASN A 143 -17.14 -35.80 2.80
N LYS A 144 -17.10 -34.72 2.00
CA LYS A 144 -17.90 -34.55 0.78
C LYS A 144 -17.09 -34.91 -0.46
#